data_AF-A0A7W5FT25-F1
#
_entry.id   AF-A0A7W5FT25-F1
#
_cell.length_a   1.000
_cell.length_b   1.000
_cell.length_c   1.000
_cell.angle_alpha   90.00
_cell.angle_beta   90.00
_cell.angle_gamma   90.00
#
_symmetry.space_group_name_H-M   'P 1'
#
loop_
_entity.id
_entity.type
_entity.pdbx_description
1 polymer ?
#
loop_
_entity_poly.entity_id
_entity_poly.type
_entity_poly.pdbx_seq_one_letter_code
_entity_poly.pdbx_strand_id
1 'polypeptide(L)' 'MANSDRRKLRSEAFAVDNALWVAKTEGTTPAMDYLQEKGVPQDVALRVLGGPEFHRQHRDRRQGKRE' A
#
# COMPACT_ATOMS: atom_id res chain seq x y z
N MET A 1 9.23 6.35 24.85
CA MET A 1 8.40 5.25 24.31
C MET A 1 9.31 4.40 23.45
N ALA A 2 9.48 3.12 23.79
CA ALA A 2 10.47 2.25 23.18
C ALA A 2 10.24 2.13 21.67
N ASN A 3 11.27 2.46 20.90
CA ASN A 3 11.38 2.21 19.47
C ASN A 3 11.56 0.69 19.28
N SER A 4 10.52 -0.08 19.58
CA SER A 4 10.45 -1.49 19.22
C SER A 4 10.48 -1.51 17.70
N ASP A 5 11.63 -1.90 17.16
CA ASP A 5 11.95 -1.89 15.75
C ASP A 5 10.92 -2.76 14.99
N ARG A 6 9.81 -2.14 14.57
CA ARG A 6 8.67 -2.81 13.90
C ARG A 6 9.10 -3.53 12.63
N ARG A 7 10.24 -3.13 12.06
CA ARG A 7 10.91 -3.80 10.94
C ARG A 7 11.33 -5.25 11.26
N LYS A 8 11.33 -5.66 12.54
CA LYS A 8 11.71 -7.02 12.98
C LYS A 8 10.52 -7.95 13.22
N LEU A 9 9.28 -7.46 13.15
CA LEU A 9 8.11 -8.31 13.27
C LEU A 9 7.84 -8.99 11.92
N ARG A 10 8.23 -10.27 11.81
CA ARG A 10 8.02 -11.08 10.60
C ARG A 10 6.56 -11.11 10.14
N SER A 11 5.62 -11.03 11.08
CA SER A 11 4.19 -10.92 10.82
C SER A 11 3.80 -9.63 10.10
N GLU A 12 4.41 -8.48 10.47
CA GLU A 12 4.16 -7.19 9.84
C GLU A 12 4.75 -7.15 8.43
N ALA A 13 5.96 -7.69 8.25
CA ALA A 13 6.57 -7.82 6.92
C ALA A 13 5.71 -8.66 5.96
N PHE A 14 5.17 -9.78 6.44
CA PHE A 14 4.29 -10.65 5.65
C PHE A 14 2.96 -9.97 5.30
N ALA A 15 2.40 -9.17 6.21
CA ALA A 15 1.20 -8.39 5.93
C ALA A 15 1.47 -7.31 4.85
N VAL A 16 2.63 -6.64 4.93
CA VAL A 16 3.05 -5.65 3.94
C VAL A 16 3.24 -6.29 2.55
N ASP A 17 3.92 -7.44 2.45
CA ASP A 17 4.10 -8.12 1.16
C ASP A 17 2.77 -8.51 0.50
N ASN A 18 1.81 -9.03 1.29
CA ASN A 18 0.48 -9.33 0.78
C ASN A 18 -0.27 -8.07 0.35
N ALA A 19 -0.18 -6.99 1.13
CA ALA A 19 -0.82 -5.73 0.78
C ALA A 19 -0.24 -5.12 -0.52
N LEU A 20 1.07 -5.25 -0.75
CA LEU A 20 1.70 -4.84 -2.01
C LEU A 20 1.21 -5.68 -3.19
N TRP A 21 0.92 -6.96 -2.98
CA TRP A 21 0.31 -7.81 -4.00
C TRP A 21 -1.13 -7.39 -4.30
N VAL A 22 -1.96 -7.22 -3.27
CA VAL A 22 -3.35 -6.70 -3.40
C VAL A 22 -3.37 -5.34 -4.10
N ALA A 23 -2.43 -4.46 -3.76
CA ALA A 23 -2.33 -3.13 -4.37
C ALA A 23 -2.09 -3.19 -5.88
N LYS A 24 -1.37 -4.21 -6.37
CA LYS A 24 -1.08 -4.42 -7.78
C LYS A 24 -2.24 -5.10 -8.53
N THR A 25 -3.01 -5.95 -7.87
CA THR A 25 -4.07 -6.74 -8.50
C THR A 25 -5.44 -6.06 -8.43
N GLU A 26 -5.77 -5.46 -7.29
CA GLU A 26 -7.10 -4.93 -6.96
C GLU A 26 -7.10 -3.41 -6.69
N GLY A 27 -5.92 -2.85 -6.39
CA GLY A 27 -5.72 -1.41 -6.18
C GLY A 27 -5.41 -1.04 -4.73
N THR A 28 -5.09 0.23 -4.50
CA THR A 28 -4.59 0.71 -3.21
C THR A 28 -5.63 0.73 -2.10
N THR A 29 -6.91 0.96 -2.39
CA THR A 29 -7.99 0.94 -1.39
C THR A 29 -8.14 -0.44 -0.71
N PRO A 30 -8.34 -1.56 -1.43
CA PRO A 30 -8.44 -2.87 -0.78
C PRO A 30 -7.16 -3.30 -0.05
N ALA A 31 -5.98 -2.87 -0.54
CA ALA A 31 -4.72 -3.10 0.16
C ALA A 31 -4.63 -2.33 1.49
N MET A 32 -5.23 -1.13 1.56
CA MET A 32 -5.33 -0.31 2.77
C MET A 32 -6.20 -0.99 3.81
N ASP A 33 -7.37 -1.49 3.39
CA ASP A 33 -8.29 -2.21 4.26
C ASP A 33 -7.64 -3.48 4.81
N TYR A 34 -6.95 -4.26 3.97
CA TYR A 34 -6.21 -5.45 4.40
C TYR A 34 -5.18 -5.14 5.50
N LEU A 35 -4.41 -4.06 5.36
CA LEU A 35 -3.42 -3.67 6.37
C LEU A 35 -4.08 -3.27 7.70
N GLN A 36 -5.22 -2.57 7.64
CA GLN A 36 -5.98 -2.21 8.84
C GLN A 36 -6.54 -3.45 9.55
N GLU A 37 -7.09 -4.41 8.81
CA GLU A 37 -7.58 -5.68 9.36
C GLU A 37 -6.47 -6.50 10.04
N LYS A 38 -5.23 -6.40 9.54
CA LYS A 38 -4.05 -7.03 10.16
C LYS A 38 -3.49 -6.25 11.35
N GLY A 39 -4.09 -5.12 11.71
CA GLY A 39 -3.64 -4.26 12.81
C GLY A 39 -2.36 -3.48 12.48
N VAL A 40 -2.02 -3.36 11.19
CA VAL A 40 -0.89 -2.53 10.77
C VAL A 40 -1.28 -1.06 10.96
N PRO A 41 -0.45 -0.25 11.64
CA PRO A 41 -0.75 1.16 11.88
C PRO A 41 -0.94 1.93 10.57
N GLN A 42 -1.89 2.87 10.57
CA GLN A 42 -2.23 3.66 9.39
C GLN A 42 -1.03 4.44 8.83
N ASP A 43 -0.12 4.90 9.69
CA ASP A 43 1.13 5.57 9.28
C ASP A 43 2.06 4.65 8.48
N VAL A 44 2.11 3.36 8.83
CA VAL A 44 2.86 2.35 8.08
C VAL A 44 2.17 2.05 6.76
N ALA A 45 0.84 1.85 6.78
CA ALA A 45 0.06 1.57 5.58
C ALA A 45 0.17 2.70 4.54
N LEU A 46 0.08 3.96 4.96
CA LEU A 46 0.25 5.12 4.09
C LEU A 46 1.67 5.22 3.52
N ARG A 47 2.70 4.82 4.28
CA ARG A 47 4.08 4.83 3.76
C ARG A 47 4.30 3.74 2.71
N VAL A 48 3.71 2.56 2.92
CA VAL A 48 3.83 1.40 2.01
C VAL A 48 3.04 1.64 0.73
N LEU A 49 1.77 2.06 0.85
CA LEU A 49 0.86 2.21 -0.29
C LEU A 49 0.88 3.61 -0.90
N GLY A 50 1.49 4.58 -0.22
CA GLY A 50 1.76 5.93 -0.72
C GLY A 50 3.11 6.05 -1.44
N GLY A 51 3.74 4.95 -1.81
CA GLY A 51 4.95 4.98 -2.65
C GLY A 51 4.67 5.57 -4.04
N PRO A 52 5.65 6.19 -4.69
CA PRO A 52 5.50 6.70 -6.07
C PRO A 52 5.14 5.59 -7.07
N GLU A 53 5.49 4.33 -6.78
CA GLU A 53 5.07 3.16 -7.56
C GLU A 53 3.54 2.94 -7.59
N PHE A 54 2.81 3.40 -6.58
CA PHE A 54 1.35 3.27 -6.50
C PHE A 54 0.60 4.56 -6.89
N HIS A 55 1.29 5.70 -6.87
CA HIS A 55 0.72 7.00 -7.22
C HIS A 55 0.59 7.27 -8.73
N ARG A 56 1.20 6.45 -9.60
CA ARG A 56 1.25 6.68 -11.05
C ARG A 56 0.48 5.62 -11.85
N GLN A 57 -0.84 5.56 -11.69
CA GLN A 57 -1.70 4.93 -12.71
C GLN A 57 -2.93 5.77 -13.08
N HIS A 58 -3.06 7.00 -12.57
CA HIS A 58 -4.21 7.85 -12.86
C HIS A 58 -3.97 8.95 -13.91
N ARG A 59 -2.88 8.86 -14.70
CA ARG A 59 -2.53 9.89 -15.70
C ARG A 59 -2.65 9.49 -17.17
N ASP A 60 -2.97 8.23 -17.49
CA ASP A 60 -2.97 7.74 -18.87
C ASP A 60 -4.36 7.40 -19.47
N ARG A 61 -5.46 7.85 -18.84
CA ARG A 61 -6.82 7.75 -19.45
C ARG A 61 -7.34 9.05 -20.06
N ARG A 62 -6.53 10.11 -20.14
CA ARG A 62 -6.89 11.42 -20.71
C ARG A 62 -5.97 11.90 -21.84
N GLN A 63 -5.24 11.01 -22.51
CA GLN A 63 -4.56 11.31 -23.78
C GLN A 63 -4.85 10.14 -24.74
N GLY A 64 -5.39 10.30 -25.94
CA GLY A 64 -6.10 11.41 -26.56
C GLY A 64 -7.16 10.79 -27.48
N LYS A 65 -8.39 11.29 -27.37
CA LYS A 65 -9.43 11.09 -28.38
C LYS A 65 -10.05 12.45 -28.64
N ARG A 66 -9.33 13.28 -29.39
CA ARG A 66 -9.86 14.48 -30.01
C ARG A 66 -9.20 14.60 -31.38
N GLU A 67 -10.02 14.22 -32.37
CA GLU A 67 -10.11 14.69 -33.76
C GLU A 67 -8.90 14.47 -34.68
#